data_AF-A0A4U7EE60-F1
#
_entry.id   AF-A0A4U7EE60-F1
#
_cell.length_a   1.000
_cell.length_b   1.000
_cell.length_c   1.000
_cell.angle_alpha   90.00
_cell.angle_beta   90.00
_cell.angle_gamma   90.00
#
_symmetry.space_group_name_H-M   'P 1'
#
loop_
_entity.id
_entity.type
_entity.pdbx_description
1 polymer ?
#
loop_
_entity_poly.entity_id
_entity_poly.type
_entity_poly.pdbx_seq_one_letter_code
_entity_poly.pdbx_strand_id
1 'polypeptide(L)'
;MPSTVVHAGFALLLAAGLLGAYYDRRALAVLLVVLVLPEADSFLGVVMEGAHRTVGHNFVFPAVAALALYYDTRVRERSWVRERLSPRWVAVAWVALFVHGFAHVALDWTHLDGVNAFWPLRDRFFSLDGEILYSTADGFVQTFVDVRIDPETGSRTIDAGAGGTSESVHVNNPVQPRDPDLDVEEPVDRRFPVANAGWRLYLIGLGVFALGARRLQGDGVGDDG
;
A
#
# COMPACT_ATOMS: atom_id res chain seq x y z
N MET A 1 4.52 -10.35 7.13
CA MET A 1 3.87 -9.13 6.60
C MET A 1 4.85 -7.99 6.72
N PRO A 2 4.95 -7.07 5.74
CA PRO A 2 5.60 -5.80 5.99
C PRO A 2 4.91 -5.17 7.22
N SER A 3 5.70 -4.65 8.15
CA SER A 3 5.11 -3.96 9.30
C SER A 3 4.78 -2.53 8.90
N THR A 4 3.91 -1.87 9.66
CA THR A 4 3.66 -0.43 9.50
C THR A 4 4.96 0.39 9.54
N VAL A 5 6.02 -0.09 10.21
CA VAL A 5 7.35 0.55 10.20
C VAL A 5 8.04 0.42 8.83
N VAL A 6 7.92 -0.74 8.17
CA VAL A 6 8.42 -0.94 6.80
C VAL A 6 7.66 -0.05 5.81
N HIS A 7 6.33 0.00 5.92
CA HIS A 7 5.51 0.93 5.14
C HIS A 7 5.94 2.38 5.37
N ALA A 8 6.21 2.76 6.61
CA ALA A 8 6.69 4.11 6.96
C ALA A 8 8.06 4.39 6.33
N GLY A 9 9.00 3.45 6.40
CA GLY A 9 10.29 3.56 5.73
C GLY A 9 10.14 3.89 4.23
N PHE A 10 9.31 3.13 3.53
CA PHE A 10 9.08 3.37 2.11
C PHE A 10 8.33 4.68 1.84
N ALA A 11 7.33 5.01 2.66
CA ALA A 11 6.60 6.27 2.58
C ALA A 11 7.49 7.50 2.77
N LEU A 12 8.47 7.44 3.68
CA LEU A 12 9.45 8.51 3.88
C LEU A 12 10.34 8.70 2.64
N LEU A 13 10.74 7.61 1.99
CA LEU A 13 11.48 7.62 0.74
C LEU A 13 10.69 8.33 -0.38
N LEU A 14 9.41 7.96 -0.54
CA LEU A 14 8.50 8.61 -1.48
C LEU A 14 8.29 10.09 -1.13
N ALA A 15 8.07 10.40 0.15
CA ALA A 15 7.87 11.77 0.62
C ALA A 15 9.09 12.66 0.31
N ALA A 16 10.31 12.15 0.53
CA ALA A 16 11.54 12.86 0.22
C ALA A 16 11.69 13.18 -1.27
N GLY A 17 11.23 12.29 -2.16
CA GLY A 17 11.25 12.48 -3.61
C GLY A 17 10.12 13.34 -4.16
N LEU A 18 8.91 13.25 -3.58
CA LEU A 18 7.68 13.79 -4.18
C LEU A 18 7.20 15.10 -3.57
N LEU A 19 7.51 15.38 -2.29
CA LEU A 19 7.02 16.62 -1.65
C LEU A 19 7.70 17.88 -2.19
N GLY A 20 8.89 17.78 -2.77
CA GLY A 20 9.56 18.92 -3.40
C GLY A 20 9.71 20.12 -2.44
N ALA A 21 9.27 21.30 -2.88
CA ALA A 21 9.26 22.53 -2.08
C ALA A 21 8.22 22.54 -0.95
N TYR A 22 7.27 21.60 -0.97
CA TYR A 22 6.23 21.49 0.07
C TYR A 22 6.67 20.57 1.22
N TYR A 23 7.91 20.10 1.21
CA TYR A 23 8.46 19.30 2.29
C TYR A 23 8.51 20.11 3.61
N ASP A 24 7.74 19.68 4.60
CA ASP A 24 7.85 20.13 5.99
C ASP A 24 7.31 19.08 6.96
N ARG A 25 7.44 19.35 8.26
CA ARG A 25 6.95 18.45 9.32
C ARG A 25 5.44 18.23 9.25
N ARG A 26 4.66 19.20 8.79
CA ARG A 26 3.19 19.11 8.71
C ARG A 26 2.75 18.20 7.57
N ALA A 27 3.37 18.33 6.40
CA ALA A 27 3.13 17.45 5.26
C ALA A 27 3.52 16.00 5.60
N LEU A 28 4.68 15.80 6.25
CA LEU A 28 5.09 14.47 6.73
C LEU A 28 4.09 13.87 7.73
N ALA A 29 3.61 14.66 8.68
CA ALA A 29 2.60 14.19 9.62
C ALA A 29 1.31 13.74 8.92
N VAL A 30 0.85 14.49 7.91
CA VAL A 30 -0.32 14.10 7.09
C VAL A 30 -0.06 12.78 6.36
N LEU A 31 1.13 12.60 5.75
CA LEU A 31 1.46 11.35 5.07
C LEU A 31 1.49 10.16 6.03
N LEU A 32 2.05 10.34 7.23
CA LEU A 32 2.05 9.28 8.25
C LEU A 32 0.64 8.93 8.73
N VAL A 33 -0.23 9.92 8.89
CA VAL A 33 -1.65 9.67 9.21
C VAL A 33 -2.33 8.87 8.10
N VAL A 34 -2.14 9.27 6.84
CA VAL A 34 -2.73 8.56 5.68
C VAL A 34 -2.19 7.14 5.54
N LEU A 35 -0.96 6.89 5.97
CA LEU A 35 -0.33 5.58 6.00
C LEU A 35 -0.89 4.67 7.10
N VAL A 36 -1.09 5.22 8.31
CA VAL A 36 -1.47 4.42 9.50
C VAL A 36 -2.98 4.27 9.63
N LEU A 37 -3.76 5.27 9.22
CA LEU A 37 -5.21 5.26 9.38
C LEU A 37 -5.89 3.99 8.82
N PRO A 38 -5.52 3.45 7.65
CA PRO A 38 -6.20 2.27 7.11
C PRO A 38 -5.92 0.98 7.89
N GLU A 39 -4.81 0.90 8.64
CA GLU A 39 -4.46 -0.25 9.51
C GLU A 39 -5.51 -0.46 10.62
N ALA A 40 -6.32 0.57 10.91
CA ALA A 40 -7.44 0.45 11.83
C ALA A 40 -8.50 -0.56 11.35
N ASP A 41 -8.48 -0.99 10.09
CA ASP A 41 -9.31 -2.09 9.59
C ASP A 41 -9.10 -3.42 10.32
N SER A 42 -7.93 -3.61 10.95
CA SER A 42 -7.66 -4.76 11.84
C SER A 42 -8.66 -4.85 13.00
N PHE A 43 -9.19 -3.72 13.48
CA PHE A 43 -10.20 -3.69 14.54
C PHE A 43 -11.60 -4.03 14.03
N LEU A 44 -11.85 -3.92 12.72
CA LEU A 44 -13.12 -4.31 12.11
C LEU A 44 -13.28 -5.83 12.03
N GLY A 45 -12.23 -6.59 12.33
CA GLY A 45 -12.27 -8.05 12.44
C GLY A 45 -13.31 -8.60 13.41
N VAL A 46 -13.85 -7.78 14.32
CA VAL A 46 -14.97 -8.16 15.21
C VAL A 46 -16.34 -8.13 14.54
N VAL A 47 -16.48 -7.47 13.39
CA VAL A 47 -17.74 -7.31 12.65
C VAL A 47 -17.67 -7.94 11.26
N MET A 48 -16.46 -8.05 10.69
CA MET A 48 -16.21 -8.56 9.35
C MET A 48 -14.97 -9.46 9.36
N GLU A 49 -15.16 -10.73 9.05
CA GLU A 49 -14.05 -11.67 8.80
C GLU A 49 -13.22 -11.17 7.61
N GLY A 50 -11.89 -11.33 7.71
CA GLY A 50 -10.97 -10.85 6.67
C GLY A 50 -11.01 -9.33 6.43
N ALA A 51 -11.50 -8.52 7.39
CA ALA A 51 -11.56 -7.06 7.25
C ALA A 51 -10.18 -6.44 7.03
N HIS A 52 -9.17 -6.94 7.75
CA HIS A 52 -7.79 -6.55 7.55
C HIS A 52 -7.33 -6.97 6.14
N ARG A 53 -6.68 -6.04 5.44
CA ARG A 53 -6.33 -6.16 4.01
C ARG A 53 -7.50 -6.14 3.01
N THR A 54 -8.70 -5.82 3.50
CA THR A 54 -9.88 -5.60 2.65
C THR A 54 -10.33 -4.15 2.69
N VAL A 55 -10.70 -3.65 3.87
CA VAL A 55 -11.35 -2.34 3.99
C VAL A 55 -10.35 -1.20 3.79
N GLY A 56 -9.20 -1.27 4.45
CA GLY A 56 -8.16 -0.23 4.39
C GLY A 56 -7.19 -0.40 3.23
N HIS A 57 -7.11 -1.59 2.63
CA HIS A 57 -6.02 -1.97 1.73
C HIS A 57 -6.56 -2.34 0.34
N ASN A 58 -7.27 -1.42 -0.32
CA ASN A 58 -7.77 -1.61 -1.67
C ASN A 58 -7.41 -0.41 -2.55
N PHE A 59 -7.49 -0.58 -3.87
CA PHE A 59 -7.22 0.50 -4.82
C PHE A 59 -8.45 1.33 -5.16
N VAL A 60 -9.65 0.89 -4.79
CA VAL A 60 -10.90 1.59 -5.14
C VAL A 60 -10.99 2.93 -4.43
N PHE A 61 -10.81 2.97 -3.11
CA PHE A 61 -10.89 4.22 -2.36
C PHE A 61 -9.86 5.28 -2.79
N PRO A 62 -8.55 4.98 -2.90
CA PRO A 62 -7.59 5.97 -3.38
C PRO A 62 -7.86 6.37 -4.83
N ALA A 63 -8.32 5.46 -5.70
CA ALA A 63 -8.68 5.82 -7.07
C ALA A 63 -9.88 6.77 -7.11
N VAL A 64 -10.94 6.51 -6.35
CA VAL A 64 -12.11 7.39 -6.26
C VAL A 64 -11.71 8.76 -5.69
N ALA A 65 -10.88 8.80 -4.64
CA ALA A 65 -10.38 10.05 -4.08
C ALA A 65 -9.50 10.83 -5.07
N ALA A 66 -8.64 10.16 -5.83
CA ALA A 66 -7.85 10.76 -6.90
C ALA A 66 -8.72 11.33 -8.02
N LEU A 67 -9.73 10.58 -8.47
CA LEU A 67 -10.67 11.04 -9.50
C LEU A 67 -11.48 12.24 -9.01
N ALA A 68 -11.96 12.22 -7.76
CA ALA A 68 -12.68 13.34 -7.16
C ALA A 68 -11.80 14.59 -7.06
N LEU A 69 -10.56 14.43 -6.59
CA LEU A 69 -9.59 15.53 -6.50
C LEU A 69 -9.23 16.09 -7.89
N TYR A 70 -9.03 15.22 -8.88
CA TYR A 70 -8.79 15.63 -10.27
C TYR A 70 -9.98 16.40 -10.83
N TYR A 71 -11.18 15.84 -10.72
CA TYR A 71 -12.40 16.46 -11.23
C TYR A 71 -12.64 17.83 -10.60
N ASP A 72 -12.58 17.94 -9.27
CA ASP A 72 -12.79 19.22 -8.59
C ASP A 72 -11.72 20.25 -8.96
N THR A 73 -10.45 19.85 -9.06
CA THR A 73 -9.34 20.80 -9.24
C THR A 73 -9.00 21.12 -10.70
N ARG A 74 -9.43 20.31 -11.68
CA ARG A 74 -9.05 20.47 -13.10
C ARG A 74 -10.23 20.60 -14.06
N VAL A 75 -11.35 19.93 -13.78
CA VAL A 75 -12.48 19.86 -14.72
C VAL A 75 -13.55 20.87 -14.36
N ARG A 76 -13.82 21.03 -13.06
CA ARG A 76 -14.84 21.95 -12.56
C ARG A 76 -14.41 23.40 -12.71
N GLU A 77 -15.31 24.26 -13.17
CA GLU A 77 -15.04 25.70 -13.33
C GLU A 77 -14.70 26.40 -11.99
N ARG A 78 -15.40 25.99 -10.93
CA ARG A 78 -15.15 26.45 -9.55
C ARG A 78 -14.83 25.26 -8.67
N SER A 79 -13.57 25.20 -8.23
CA SER A 79 -13.02 24.13 -7.39
C SER A 79 -13.27 24.44 -5.91
N TRP A 80 -14.02 23.57 -5.23
CA TRP A 80 -14.25 23.71 -3.79
C TRP A 80 -12.96 23.49 -2.99
N VAL A 81 -12.10 22.57 -3.47
CA VAL A 81 -10.81 22.28 -2.83
C VAL A 81 -9.88 23.47 -2.94
N ARG A 82 -9.74 24.10 -4.13
CA ARG A 82 -8.86 25.27 -4.30
C ARG A 82 -9.40 26.53 -3.61
N GLU A 83 -10.71 26.64 -3.39
CA GLU A 83 -11.29 27.73 -2.61
C GLU A 83 -10.96 27.63 -1.11
N ARG A 84 -10.69 26.42 -0.58
CA ARG A 84 -10.45 26.17 0.86
C ARG A 84 -9.01 25.83 1.21
N LEU A 85 -8.29 25.18 0.30
CA LEU A 85 -6.93 24.71 0.51
C LEU A 85 -5.97 25.46 -0.41
N SER A 86 -4.80 25.81 0.14
CA SER A 86 -3.74 26.38 -0.67
C SER A 86 -3.20 25.37 -1.69
N PRO A 87 -2.58 25.83 -2.80
CA PRO A 87 -1.99 24.94 -3.80
C PRO A 87 -1.01 23.92 -3.21
N ARG A 88 -0.29 24.31 -2.15
CA ARG A 88 0.55 23.44 -1.32
C ARG A 88 -0.21 22.21 -0.84
N TRP A 89 -1.38 22.38 -0.21
CA TRP A 89 -2.13 21.27 0.37
C TRP A 89 -2.80 20.38 -0.69
N VAL A 90 -3.13 20.95 -1.86
CA VAL A 90 -3.55 20.14 -3.02
C VAL A 90 -2.41 19.24 -3.50
N ALA A 91 -1.17 19.77 -3.58
CA ALA A 91 0.00 18.96 -3.94
C ALA A 91 0.29 17.86 -2.90
N VAL A 92 0.22 18.20 -1.61
CA VAL A 92 0.38 17.22 -0.52
C VAL A 92 -0.70 16.14 -0.59
N ALA A 93 -1.95 16.48 -0.91
CA ALA A 93 -3.02 15.50 -1.08
C ALA A 93 -2.72 14.49 -2.22
N TRP A 94 -2.18 14.96 -3.35
CA TRP A 94 -1.72 14.07 -4.43
C TRP A 94 -0.59 13.15 -3.98
N VAL A 95 0.40 13.67 -3.25
CA VAL A 95 1.47 12.84 -2.67
C VAL A 95 0.91 11.84 -1.67
N ALA A 96 -0.08 12.23 -0.86
CA ALA A 96 -0.72 11.33 0.09
C ALA A 96 -1.47 10.18 -0.59
N LEU A 97 -2.21 10.46 -1.67
CA LEU A 97 -2.86 9.43 -2.48
C LEU A 97 -1.83 8.48 -3.11
N PHE A 98 -0.71 9.02 -3.60
CA PHE A 98 0.38 8.22 -4.15
C PHE A 98 1.03 7.33 -3.08
N VAL A 99 1.35 7.90 -1.90
CA VAL A 99 1.90 7.15 -0.76
C VAL A 99 0.94 6.07 -0.29
N HIS A 100 -0.36 6.36 -0.20
CA HIS A 100 -1.35 5.34 0.15
C HIS A 100 -1.39 4.20 -0.87
N GLY A 101 -1.41 4.50 -2.17
CA GLY A 101 -1.41 3.44 -3.20
C GLY A 101 -0.13 2.59 -3.19
N PHE A 102 1.05 3.23 -3.14
CA PHE A 102 2.33 2.55 -3.38
C PHE A 102 3.07 2.12 -2.11
N ALA A 103 3.00 2.90 -1.04
CA ALA A 103 3.66 2.55 0.21
C ALA A 103 2.74 1.82 1.18
N HIS A 104 1.43 2.03 1.15
CA HIS A 104 0.48 1.27 1.97
C HIS A 104 -0.03 0.04 1.22
N VAL A 105 -0.89 0.20 0.21
CA VAL A 105 -1.57 -0.93 -0.45
C VAL A 105 -0.62 -1.85 -1.23
N ALA A 106 0.26 -1.30 -2.08
CA ALA A 106 1.07 -2.13 -2.98
C ALA A 106 2.11 -3.01 -2.26
N LEU A 107 2.65 -2.59 -1.12
CA LEU A 107 3.56 -3.43 -0.34
C LEU A 107 2.86 -4.66 0.26
N ASP A 108 1.58 -4.52 0.62
CA ASP A 108 0.78 -5.66 1.07
C ASP A 108 0.34 -6.53 -0.09
N TRP A 109 0.06 -5.93 -1.24
CA TRP A 109 -0.27 -6.67 -2.47
C TRP A 109 0.82 -7.68 -2.83
N THR A 110 2.09 -7.37 -2.59
CA THR A 110 3.23 -8.26 -2.90
C THR A 110 3.56 -9.27 -1.79
N HIS A 111 2.67 -9.53 -0.83
CA HIS A 111 3.01 -10.34 0.35
C HIS A 111 1.83 -11.20 0.85
N LEU A 112 2.09 -12.48 1.17
CA LEU A 112 1.06 -13.49 1.56
C LEU A 112 -0.06 -13.52 0.52
N ASP A 113 -1.32 -13.54 0.95
CA ASP A 113 -2.52 -13.60 0.10
C ASP A 113 -2.81 -12.27 -0.61
N GLY A 114 -1.92 -11.28 -0.49
CA GLY A 114 -2.06 -9.98 -1.11
C GLY A 114 -3.16 -9.13 -0.47
N VAL A 115 -3.96 -8.46 -1.29
CA VAL A 115 -4.98 -7.50 -0.85
C VAL A 115 -6.29 -7.67 -1.62
N ASN A 116 -7.41 -7.27 -1.02
CA ASN A 116 -8.71 -7.23 -1.69
C ASN A 116 -8.81 -6.02 -2.64
N ALA A 117 -8.05 -6.09 -3.73
CA ALA A 117 -7.69 -4.94 -4.58
C ALA A 117 -8.87 -4.10 -5.06
N PHE A 118 -10.04 -4.73 -5.26
CA PHE A 118 -11.23 -4.12 -5.86
C PHE A 118 -12.43 -4.02 -4.90
N TRP A 119 -12.25 -4.27 -3.61
CA TRP A 119 -13.31 -4.06 -2.63
C TRP A 119 -13.70 -2.57 -2.58
N PRO A 120 -15.00 -2.20 -2.47
CA PRO A 120 -16.18 -3.05 -2.32
C PRO A 120 -16.84 -3.46 -3.65
N LEU A 121 -16.25 -3.11 -4.80
CA LEU A 121 -16.83 -3.42 -6.12
C LEU A 121 -16.77 -4.91 -6.45
N ARG A 122 -15.71 -5.58 -5.96
CA ARG A 122 -15.53 -7.02 -6.09
C ARG A 122 -14.72 -7.53 -4.90
N ASP A 123 -15.33 -8.43 -4.14
CA ASP A 123 -14.67 -9.12 -3.03
C ASP A 123 -13.80 -10.26 -3.59
N ARG A 124 -12.51 -10.01 -3.73
CA ARG A 124 -11.49 -10.99 -4.11
C ARG A 124 -10.10 -10.48 -3.79
N PHE A 125 -9.32 -11.31 -3.11
CA PHE A 125 -7.90 -11.08 -2.89
C PHE A 125 -7.10 -11.30 -4.16
N PHE A 126 -6.11 -10.45 -4.37
CA PHE A 126 -5.12 -10.58 -5.42
C PHE A 126 -3.75 -10.47 -4.78
N SER A 127 -2.83 -11.37 -5.12
CA SER A 127 -1.42 -11.29 -4.75
C SER A 127 -0.57 -10.98 -5.98
N LEU A 128 0.42 -10.11 -5.81
CA LEU A 128 1.47 -9.92 -6.81
C LEU A 128 2.65 -10.80 -6.43
N ASP A 129 2.58 -12.06 -6.85
CA ASP A 129 3.62 -13.06 -6.62
C ASP A 129 4.08 -13.66 -7.96
N GLY A 130 5.35 -14.01 -8.03
CA GLY A 130 5.99 -14.49 -9.26
C GLY A 130 7.33 -13.82 -9.53
N GLU A 131 7.85 -14.08 -10.71
CA GLU A 131 9.18 -13.65 -11.14
C GLU A 131 9.19 -13.30 -12.63
N ILE A 132 10.14 -12.42 -13.00
CA ILE A 132 10.55 -12.18 -14.38
C ILE A 132 12.05 -12.37 -14.43
N LEU A 133 12.51 -13.28 -15.30
CA LEU A 133 13.94 -13.54 -15.47
C LEU A 133 14.27 -13.89 -16.93
N TYR A 134 15.55 -13.76 -17.25
CA TYR A 134 16.10 -14.27 -18.50
C TYR A 134 16.99 -15.47 -18.19
N SER A 135 16.52 -16.66 -18.57
CA SER A 135 17.21 -17.94 -18.45
C SER A 135 17.94 -18.27 -19.74
N THR A 136 19.17 -18.79 -19.64
CA THR A 136 19.88 -19.32 -20.81
C THR A 136 19.30 -20.64 -21.29
N ALA A 137 18.57 -21.36 -20.43
CA ALA A 137 17.90 -22.61 -20.78
C ALA A 137 16.48 -22.35 -21.31
N ASP A 138 15.74 -21.45 -20.67
CA ASP A 138 14.29 -21.26 -20.88
C ASP A 138 13.95 -19.94 -21.59
N GLY A 139 14.94 -19.10 -21.87
CA GLY A 139 14.73 -17.78 -22.45
C GLY A 139 14.06 -16.82 -21.45
N PHE A 140 13.15 -15.98 -21.95
CA PHE A 140 12.41 -15.05 -21.10
C PHE A 140 11.28 -15.79 -20.35
N VAL A 141 11.34 -15.76 -19.02
CA VAL A 141 10.36 -16.38 -18.12
C VAL A 141 9.63 -15.29 -17.35
N GLN A 142 8.30 -15.38 -17.28
CA GLN A 142 7.44 -14.54 -16.44
C GLN A 142 6.36 -15.40 -15.80
N THR A 143 6.14 -15.27 -14.49
CA THR A 143 5.11 -16.05 -13.77
C THR A 143 4.04 -15.22 -13.07
N PHE A 144 4.11 -13.88 -13.12
CA PHE A 144 3.11 -12.97 -12.55
C PHE A 144 1.69 -13.13 -13.11
N VAL A 145 1.56 -13.58 -14.36
CA VAL A 145 0.29 -13.83 -15.04
C VAL A 145 0.37 -15.20 -15.70
N ASP A 146 -0.50 -16.11 -15.28
CA ASP A 146 -0.69 -17.43 -15.89
C ASP A 146 -1.85 -17.37 -16.90
N VAL A 147 -1.58 -17.77 -18.14
CA VAL A 147 -2.57 -17.83 -19.21
C VAL A 147 -2.66 -19.27 -19.67
N ARG A 148 -3.76 -19.93 -19.35
CA ARG A 148 -4.02 -21.31 -19.73
C ARG A 148 -5.09 -21.35 -20.80
N ILE A 149 -4.87 -22.19 -21.81
CA ILE A 149 -5.86 -22.48 -22.84
C ILE A 149 -6.23 -23.94 -22.67
N ASP A 150 -7.51 -24.19 -22.42
CA ASP A 150 -8.05 -25.54 -22.38
C ASP A 150 -7.97 -26.17 -23.78
N PRO A 151 -7.24 -27.27 -23.95
CA PRO A 151 -7.04 -27.89 -25.26
C PRO A 151 -8.31 -28.54 -25.83
N GLU A 152 -9.31 -28.84 -24.99
CA GLU A 152 -10.56 -29.47 -25.41
C GLU A 152 -11.64 -28.44 -25.73
N THR A 153 -11.76 -27.40 -24.90
CA THR A 153 -12.80 -26.37 -25.05
C THR A 153 -12.33 -25.12 -25.79
N GLY A 154 -11.02 -24.94 -25.95
CA GLY A 154 -10.42 -23.70 -26.47
C GLY A 154 -10.62 -22.50 -25.53
N SER A 155 -11.17 -22.70 -24.33
CA SER A 155 -11.41 -21.62 -23.37
C SER A 155 -10.10 -21.10 -22.80
N ARG A 156 -10.00 -19.78 -22.68
CA ARG A 156 -8.84 -19.09 -22.11
C ARG A 156 -9.13 -18.72 -20.67
N THR A 157 -8.32 -19.22 -19.73
CA THR A 157 -8.30 -18.76 -18.36
C THR A 157 -7.07 -17.88 -18.14
N ILE A 158 -7.25 -16.80 -17.38
CA ILE A 158 -6.19 -15.86 -17.02
C ILE A 158 -6.20 -15.78 -15.50
N ASP A 159 -5.08 -16.13 -14.88
CA ASP A 159 -4.84 -15.96 -13.45
C ASP A 159 -3.72 -14.94 -13.27
N ALA A 160 -3.97 -13.93 -12.43
CA ALA A 160 -3.04 -12.87 -12.10
C ALA A 160 -2.95 -12.75 -10.57
N GLY A 161 -2.74 -13.91 -9.93
CA GLY A 161 -2.70 -14.05 -8.47
C GLY A 161 -4.07 -13.95 -7.81
N ALA A 162 -5.14 -14.39 -8.48
CA ALA A 162 -6.48 -14.35 -7.92
C ALA A 162 -6.62 -15.38 -6.78
N GLY A 163 -6.94 -14.89 -5.58
CA GLY A 163 -7.12 -15.69 -4.37
C GLY A 163 -8.57 -15.77 -3.89
N GLY A 164 -8.73 -16.03 -2.59
CA GLY A 164 -10.03 -16.15 -1.92
C GLY A 164 -10.77 -14.81 -1.75
N THR A 165 -11.83 -14.84 -0.95
CA THR A 165 -12.68 -13.69 -0.58
C THR A 165 -12.42 -13.27 0.86
N SER A 166 -13.02 -12.16 1.35
CA SER A 166 -12.88 -11.79 2.77
C SER A 166 -13.41 -12.84 3.74
N GLU A 167 -14.38 -13.67 3.33
CA GLU A 167 -14.90 -14.77 4.16
C GLU A 167 -13.96 -15.98 4.22
N SER A 168 -13.04 -16.13 3.26
CA SER A 168 -12.19 -17.33 3.14
C SER A 168 -10.70 -17.05 3.38
N VAL A 169 -10.31 -15.79 3.56
CA VAL A 169 -8.90 -15.36 3.72
C VAL A 169 -8.76 -14.68 5.07
N HIS A 170 -7.96 -15.29 5.96
CA HIS A 170 -7.59 -14.71 7.25
C HIS A 170 -6.13 -14.26 7.24
N VAL A 171 -5.91 -12.97 7.48
CA VAL A 171 -4.59 -12.34 7.52
C VAL A 171 -4.22 -12.03 8.98
N ASN A 172 -3.31 -12.85 9.53
CA ASN A 172 -2.82 -12.71 10.91
C ASN A 172 -2.28 -11.30 11.19
N ASN A 173 -2.80 -10.63 12.22
CA ASN A 173 -2.38 -9.31 12.63
C ASN A 173 -2.28 -9.21 14.17
N PRO A 174 -1.74 -8.13 14.77
CA PRO A 174 -1.56 -8.09 16.22
C PRO A 174 -2.85 -8.11 17.04
N VAL A 175 -3.98 -7.71 16.44
CA VAL A 175 -5.31 -7.75 17.06
C VAL A 175 -5.89 -9.16 16.98
N GLN A 176 -5.82 -9.77 15.79
CA GLN A 176 -6.24 -11.14 15.47
C GLN A 176 -5.03 -11.96 14.97
N PRO A 177 -4.22 -12.52 15.90
CA PRO A 177 -2.94 -13.17 15.54
C PRO A 177 -3.11 -14.56 14.92
N ARG A 178 -4.32 -15.12 14.95
CA ARG A 178 -4.70 -16.38 14.32
C ARG A 178 -6.17 -16.35 13.93
N ASP A 179 -6.52 -17.24 13.01
CA ASP A 179 -7.89 -17.51 12.61
C ASP A 179 -8.73 -17.91 13.84
N PRO A 180 -9.84 -17.22 14.13
CA PRO A 180 -10.71 -17.53 15.26
C PRO A 180 -11.35 -18.92 15.19
N ASP A 181 -11.49 -19.51 14.00
CA ASP A 181 -12.12 -20.82 13.83
C ASP A 181 -11.15 -22.00 14.06
N LEU A 182 -9.85 -21.71 14.23
CA LEU A 182 -8.84 -22.70 14.55
C LEU A 182 -8.63 -22.79 16.07
N ASP A 183 -9.19 -23.83 16.67
CA ASP A 183 -8.96 -24.17 18.08
C ASP A 183 -7.61 -24.89 18.23
N VAL A 184 -6.62 -24.17 18.76
CA VAL A 184 -5.27 -24.67 19.06
C VAL A 184 -4.93 -24.45 20.53
N GLU A 185 -4.47 -25.51 21.20
CA GLU A 185 -4.12 -25.54 22.63
C GLU A 185 -2.90 -24.66 23.00
N GLU A 186 -2.12 -24.25 22.00
CA GLU A 186 -0.93 -23.41 22.20
C GLU A 186 -1.29 -21.98 22.66
N PRO A 187 -0.51 -21.38 23.59
CA PRO A 187 -0.68 -20.00 23.99
C PRO A 187 -0.63 -19.04 22.80
N VAL A 188 -1.50 -18.03 22.81
CA VAL A 188 -1.51 -16.99 21.77
C VAL A 188 -0.24 -16.14 21.87
N ASP A 189 0.67 -16.30 20.91
CA ASP A 189 1.85 -15.44 20.75
C ASP A 189 1.50 -14.19 19.92
N ARG A 190 1.59 -13.01 20.54
CA ARG A 190 1.33 -11.72 19.86
C ARG A 190 2.64 -11.06 19.48
N ARG A 191 3.00 -11.17 18.21
CA ARG A 191 4.22 -10.56 17.65
C ARG A 191 3.91 -9.23 16.97
N PHE A 192 4.72 -8.23 17.28
CA PHE A 192 4.72 -6.92 16.61
C PHE A 192 6.03 -6.78 15.81
N PRO A 193 6.11 -7.38 14.61
CA PRO A 193 7.34 -7.35 13.84
C PRO A 193 7.69 -5.90 13.47
N VAL A 194 8.94 -5.49 13.69
CA VAL A 194 9.46 -4.21 13.19
C VAL A 194 10.08 -4.42 11.81
N ALA A 195 11.08 -5.31 11.72
CA ALA A 195 11.61 -5.83 10.47
C ALA A 195 12.00 -7.30 10.67
N ASN A 196 11.31 -8.21 9.99
CA ASN A 196 11.54 -9.66 10.07
C ASN A 196 12.37 -10.19 8.89
N ALA A 197 13.00 -9.31 8.11
CA ALA A 197 13.93 -9.65 7.03
C ALA A 197 14.95 -8.51 6.84
N GLY A 198 16.18 -8.83 6.43
CA GLY A 198 17.27 -7.85 6.30
C GLY A 198 16.93 -6.70 5.34
N TRP A 199 16.31 -7.00 4.20
CA TRP A 199 15.91 -5.97 3.23
C TRP A 199 14.84 -5.01 3.78
N ARG A 200 13.98 -5.48 4.69
CA ARG A 200 12.97 -4.63 5.36
C ARG A 200 13.62 -3.64 6.31
N LEU A 201 14.61 -4.10 7.08
CA LEU A 201 15.41 -3.22 7.94
C LEU A 201 16.18 -2.20 7.11
N TYR A 202 16.79 -2.64 6.01
CA TYR A 202 17.46 -1.77 5.05
C TYR A 202 16.50 -0.71 4.48
N LEU A 203 15.28 -1.09 4.09
CA LEU A 203 14.29 -0.15 3.54
C LEU A 203 13.86 0.91 4.57
N ILE A 204 13.70 0.52 5.84
CA ILE A 204 13.44 1.47 6.94
C ILE A 204 14.60 2.46 7.05
N GLY A 205 15.83 1.96 7.14
CA GLY A 205 17.03 2.79 7.23
C GLY A 205 17.18 3.73 6.04
N LEU A 206 16.90 3.23 4.82
CA LEU A 206 16.95 4.01 3.59
C LEU A 206 15.91 5.14 3.57
N GLY A 207 14.69 4.88 4.05
CA GLY A 207 13.66 5.90 4.23
C GLY A 207 14.07 7.02 5.19
N VAL A 208 14.59 6.65 6.36
CA VAL A 208 15.10 7.60 7.36
C VAL A 208 16.29 8.40 6.81
N PHE A 209 17.21 7.73 6.11
CA PHE A 209 18.33 8.38 5.45
C PHE A 209 17.88 9.40 4.40
N ALA A 210 16.95 9.01 3.51
CA ALA A 210 16.41 9.89 2.48
C ALA A 210 15.75 11.13 3.08
N LEU A 211 15.01 10.95 4.18
CA LEU A 211 14.40 12.04 4.93
C LEU A 211 15.44 13.00 5.52
N GLY A 212 16.49 12.45 6.15
CA GLY A 212 17.60 13.22 6.71
C GLY A 212 18.37 13.98 5.63
N ALA A 213 18.71 13.32 4.52
CA ALA A 213 19.38 13.93 3.38
C ALA A 213 18.56 15.08 2.78
N ARG A 214 17.25 14.88 2.60
CA ARG A 214 16.34 15.92 2.09
C ARG A 214 16.29 17.13 3.01
N ARG A 215 16.27 16.92 4.32
CA ARG A 215 16.30 18.01 5.31
C ARG A 215 17.60 18.83 5.18
N LEU A 216 18.76 18.16 5.09
CA LEU A 216 20.05 18.83 4.96
C LEU A 216 20.18 19.61 3.64
N GLN A 217 19.58 19.12 2.55
CA GLN A 217 19.53 19.83 1.27
C GLN A 217 18.62 21.07 1.33
N GLY A 218 17.51 21.00 2.07
CA GLY A 218 16.58 22.13 2.23
C GLY A 218 17.13 23.24 3.11
N ASP A 219 17.97 22.89 4.09
CA ASP A 219 18.61 23.85 5.01
C ASP A 219 19.82 24.58 4.36
N GLY A 220 20.22 24.23 3.13
CA GLY A 220 21.43 24.75 2.46
C GLY A 220 21.21 25.63 1.21
N VAL A 221 19.97 25.95 0.82
CA VAL A 221 19.66 26.74 -0.41
C VAL A 221 19.02 28.09 -0.08
N GLY A 222 19.41 28.71 1.02
CA GLY A 222 18.85 30.00 1.41
C GLY A 222 19.74 30.78 2.35
N ASP A 223 20.90 31.22 1.87
CA ASP A 223 21.55 32.44 2.37
C ASP A 223 22.58 33.04 1.39
N ASP A 224 22.29 33.10 0.08
CA ASP A 224 23.05 33.93 -0.87
C ASP A 224 22.22 34.21 -2.14
N GLY A 225 21.72 35.44 -2.28
CA GLY A 225 21.06 35.95 -3.50
C GLY A 225 19.98 36.99 -3.26
#